data_AF-A0A2G9UCF7-F1
#
_entry.id   AF-A0A2G9UCF7-F1
#
_cell.length_a   1.000
_cell.length_b   1.000
_cell.length_c   1.000
_cell.angle_alpha   90.00
_cell.angle_beta   90.00
_cell.angle_gamma   90.00
#
_symmetry.space_group_name_H-M   'P 1'
#
loop_
_entity.id
_entity.type
_entity.pdbx_description
1 polymer ?
#
loop_
_entity_poly.entity_id
_entity_poly.type
_entity_poly.pdbx_seq_one_letter_code
_entity_poly.pdbx_strand_id
1 'polypeptide(L)'
;PTTSFDVSAMQAELDQVPQHSYDQGSIIEFNNAISFEARIREVGAHLKHAMLTNAPHLIRERIIHKVPYTDCMVGSEMVDWLLDLSVSTGAHSPALSRFQISGMWQTLLEHNLICHVTGELQFVDKLVCYRWVDSDMGDQSWREVANGIPGRFPRGELRLKEDVPTRDDLASAVFFLSTVGPDALFRMILKKLPHDRTPEELELVYEELLHVKALSHLSTMVKRELATVIGYEHHTHAGTVLFHQGEAGKNWYIILRGSVDVSIHGKGVVCTLQEGDDFGKLALVNDSPRAATITLREDQAQFLTVDKHDFNSYSVMAGLAEKMLEYVLETRVDAQEDGAELDVFLEDLVLTHIIYLPTNTLCNYLKHYYTRAAEELYCHVLEDNRSLPGLGPILTRMTALRDLREEARRTLARHPAVVLECGVLSTMAPAPSPVLPSDICRCKWS
;
A
#
# COMPACT_ATOMS: atom_id res chain seq x y z
N PRO A 1 51.84 11.74 -17.34
CA PRO A 1 51.43 10.74 -18.34
C PRO A 1 50.12 10.06 -17.88
N THR A 2 49.03 10.67 -18.30
CA THR A 2 47.64 10.25 -18.11
C THR A 2 47.40 8.89 -18.78
N THR A 3 47.11 7.86 -18.00
CA THR A 3 46.52 6.61 -18.51
C THR A 3 45.01 6.76 -18.49
N SER A 4 44.43 6.98 -19.67
CA SER A 4 42.99 6.97 -19.91
C SER A 4 42.43 5.57 -19.60
N PHE A 5 41.51 5.49 -18.65
CA PHE A 5 40.67 4.31 -18.45
C PHE A 5 39.71 4.21 -19.63
N ASP A 6 39.85 3.16 -20.43
CA ASP A 6 39.06 2.92 -21.63
C ASP A 6 37.74 2.24 -21.26
N VAL A 7 36.69 3.04 -21.17
CA VAL A 7 35.32 2.63 -20.79
C VAL A 7 34.71 1.68 -21.82
N SER A 8 35.28 1.59 -23.02
CA SER A 8 34.76 0.76 -24.11
C SER A 8 35.05 -0.75 -23.95
N ALA A 9 36.06 -1.13 -23.16
CA ALA A 9 36.41 -2.54 -22.94
C ALA A 9 35.48 -3.25 -21.93
N MET A 10 34.95 -2.53 -20.93
CA MET A 10 33.98 -3.10 -19.97
C MET A 10 32.58 -3.27 -20.55
N GLN A 11 32.23 -2.50 -21.58
CA GLN A 11 30.93 -2.64 -22.26
C GLN A 11 30.87 -3.94 -23.08
N ALA A 12 32.00 -4.40 -23.63
CA ALA A 12 32.06 -5.60 -24.47
C ALA A 12 31.99 -6.92 -23.67
N GLU A 13 32.32 -6.92 -22.37
CA GLU A 13 32.17 -8.09 -21.49
C GLU A 13 30.78 -8.21 -20.86
N LEU A 14 30.02 -7.12 -20.79
CA LEU A 14 28.59 -7.14 -20.37
C LEU A 14 27.66 -7.68 -21.47
N ASP A 15 28.06 -7.61 -22.73
CA ASP A 15 27.28 -8.11 -23.88
C ASP A 15 27.52 -9.61 -24.19
N GLN A 16 28.40 -10.31 -23.45
CA GLN A 16 28.71 -11.74 -23.66
C GLN A 16 28.24 -12.67 -22.53
N VAL A 17 27.44 -12.17 -21.57
CA VAL A 17 26.75 -13.06 -20.62
C VAL A 17 25.64 -13.77 -21.38
N PRO A 18 25.60 -15.11 -21.44
CA PRO A 18 24.53 -15.81 -22.12
C PRO A 18 23.21 -15.43 -21.44
N GLN A 19 22.31 -14.82 -22.20
CA GLN A 19 20.92 -14.62 -21.82
C GLN A 19 20.31 -16.00 -21.60
N HIS A 20 20.40 -16.51 -20.36
CA HIS A 20 19.51 -17.56 -19.91
C HIS A 20 18.12 -16.95 -19.90
N SER A 21 17.39 -17.20 -20.99
CA SER A 21 15.94 -17.10 -21.05
C SER A 21 15.37 -17.99 -19.95
N TYR A 22 15.21 -17.42 -18.76
CA TYR A 22 14.20 -17.90 -17.82
C TYR A 22 12.85 -17.51 -18.43
N ASP A 23 12.44 -18.35 -19.37
CA ASP A 23 11.07 -18.43 -19.85
C ASP A 23 10.23 -19.02 -18.72
N GLN A 24 9.90 -18.17 -17.75
CA GLN A 24 8.84 -18.42 -16.79
C GLN A 24 7.77 -17.39 -17.08
N GLY A 25 6.82 -17.81 -17.91
CA GLY A 25 5.71 -17.02 -18.41
C GLY A 25 5.03 -16.24 -17.30
N SER A 26 5.22 -14.93 -17.34
CA SER A 26 4.30 -13.99 -16.72
C SER A 26 2.96 -14.11 -17.42
N ILE A 27 1.93 -14.49 -16.65
CA ILE A 27 0.53 -14.09 -16.82
C ILE A 27 0.03 -14.25 -18.26
N ILE A 28 -0.49 -15.44 -18.55
CA ILE A 28 -1.63 -15.61 -19.43
C ILE A 28 -1.39 -15.10 -20.87
N GLU A 29 -0.58 -15.82 -21.63
CA GLU A 29 -0.96 -16.07 -23.02
C GLU A 29 -2.01 -17.18 -23.00
N PHE A 30 -3.29 -16.81 -22.84
CA PHE A 30 -4.42 -17.70 -23.15
C PHE A 30 -4.43 -17.94 -24.66
N ASN A 31 -3.55 -18.82 -25.12
CA ASN A 31 -3.77 -19.56 -26.35
C ASN A 31 -4.89 -20.57 -26.10
N ASN A 32 -6.13 -20.08 -26.11
CA ASN A 32 -7.34 -20.74 -26.60
C ASN A 32 -8.55 -19.78 -26.45
N ALA A 33 -9.34 -19.70 -27.51
CA ALA A 33 -10.43 -18.75 -27.84
C ALA A 33 -11.62 -18.63 -26.85
N ILE A 34 -11.39 -18.42 -25.55
CA ILE A 34 -12.43 -18.14 -24.54
C ILE A 34 -12.00 -16.90 -23.74
N SER A 35 -12.78 -15.82 -23.79
CA SER A 35 -12.54 -14.62 -22.98
C SER A 35 -12.55 -14.97 -21.48
N PHE A 36 -11.71 -14.32 -20.66
CA PHE A 36 -11.62 -14.52 -19.21
C PHE A 36 -12.99 -14.61 -18.50
N GLU A 37 -13.92 -13.72 -18.84
CA GLU A 37 -15.29 -13.73 -18.29
C GLU A 37 -16.09 -14.99 -18.66
N ALA A 38 -15.92 -15.51 -19.88
CA ALA A 38 -16.57 -16.73 -20.31
C ALA A 38 -16.02 -17.95 -19.57
N ARG A 39 -14.71 -17.96 -19.26
CA ARG A 39 -14.10 -18.99 -18.42
C ARG A 39 -14.61 -18.96 -16.98
N ILE A 40 -14.76 -17.76 -16.40
CA ILE A 40 -15.36 -17.59 -15.06
C ILE A 40 -16.80 -18.10 -15.04
N ARG A 41 -17.58 -17.80 -16.09
CA ARG A 41 -18.96 -18.28 -16.22
C ARG A 41 -19.05 -19.80 -16.34
N GLU A 42 -18.19 -20.42 -17.14
CA GLU A 42 -18.07 -21.88 -17.26
C GLU A 42 -17.75 -22.53 -15.90
N VAL A 43 -16.75 -21.99 -15.20
CA VAL A 43 -16.37 -22.44 -13.85
C VAL A 43 -17.51 -22.31 -12.85
N GLY A 44 -18.24 -21.19 -12.88
CA GLY A 44 -19.44 -21.00 -12.06
C GLY A 44 -20.54 -22.02 -12.35
N ALA A 45 -20.77 -22.35 -13.62
CA ALA A 45 -21.73 -23.36 -14.04
C ALA A 45 -21.35 -24.76 -13.52
N HIS A 46 -20.08 -25.15 -13.66
CA HIS A 46 -19.58 -26.42 -13.13
C HIS A 46 -19.76 -26.52 -11.60
N LEU A 47 -19.43 -25.47 -10.86
CA LEU A 47 -19.63 -25.44 -9.40
C LEU A 47 -21.10 -25.48 -9.01
N LYS A 48 -21.96 -24.72 -9.71
CA LYS A 48 -23.41 -24.74 -9.47
C LYS A 48 -23.99 -26.13 -9.70
N HIS A 49 -23.60 -26.80 -10.78
CA HIS A 49 -24.03 -28.17 -11.06
C HIS A 49 -23.54 -29.14 -9.99
N ALA A 50 -22.25 -29.09 -9.63
CA ALA A 50 -21.70 -29.94 -8.58
C ALA A 50 -22.40 -29.74 -7.23
N MET A 51 -22.75 -28.50 -6.88
CA MET A 51 -23.44 -28.19 -5.64
C MET A 51 -24.86 -28.75 -5.62
N LEU A 52 -25.61 -28.62 -6.72
CA LEU A 52 -26.96 -29.17 -6.85
C LEU A 52 -26.98 -30.71 -6.80
N THR A 53 -25.96 -31.36 -7.37
CA THR A 53 -25.87 -32.82 -7.43
C THR A 53 -25.32 -33.42 -6.14
N ASN A 54 -24.24 -32.86 -5.60
CA ASN A 54 -23.52 -33.44 -4.45
C ASN A 54 -24.03 -32.93 -3.10
N ALA A 55 -24.58 -31.71 -3.04
CA ALA A 55 -24.99 -31.07 -1.79
C ALA A 55 -26.29 -30.26 -1.91
N PRO A 56 -27.42 -30.89 -2.34
CA PRO A 56 -28.70 -30.18 -2.51
C PRO A 56 -29.24 -29.59 -1.20
N HIS A 57 -28.80 -30.10 -0.04
CA HIS A 57 -29.20 -29.63 1.29
C HIS A 57 -28.71 -28.21 1.62
N LEU A 58 -27.67 -27.72 0.94
CA LEU A 58 -27.11 -26.39 1.15
C LEU A 58 -28.00 -25.28 0.59
N ILE A 59 -28.72 -25.59 -0.50
CA ILE A 59 -29.64 -24.69 -1.19
C ILE A 59 -31.03 -24.93 -0.61
N ARG A 60 -31.49 -24.01 0.24
CA ARG A 60 -32.80 -24.15 0.89
C ARG A 60 -33.46 -22.81 1.13
N GLU A 61 -34.78 -22.85 1.34
CA GLU A 61 -35.52 -21.69 1.78
C GLU A 61 -35.12 -21.32 3.22
N ARG A 62 -34.78 -20.04 3.43
CA ARG A 62 -34.39 -19.51 4.74
C ARG A 62 -35.14 -18.22 5.02
N ILE A 63 -35.56 -18.02 6.27
CA ILE A 63 -36.26 -16.82 6.70
C ILE A 63 -35.24 -15.87 7.33
N ILE A 64 -34.99 -14.74 6.69
CA ILE A 64 -34.11 -13.68 7.18
C ILE A 64 -34.98 -12.45 7.49
N HIS A 65 -34.91 -11.93 8.71
CA HIS A 65 -35.72 -10.78 9.16
C HIS A 65 -37.22 -10.91 8.84
N LYS A 66 -37.79 -12.11 9.03
CA LYS A 66 -39.21 -12.46 8.74
C LYS A 66 -39.59 -12.46 7.25
N VAL A 67 -38.62 -12.36 6.34
CA VAL A 67 -38.81 -12.51 4.91
C VAL A 67 -38.28 -13.88 4.47
N PRO A 68 -39.10 -14.74 3.85
CA PRO A 68 -38.63 -15.99 3.29
C PRO A 68 -37.86 -15.73 1.98
N TYR A 69 -36.63 -16.19 1.93
CA TYR A 69 -35.81 -16.22 0.71
C TYR A 69 -35.63 -17.67 0.28
N THR A 70 -36.04 -17.98 -0.95
CA THR A 70 -35.84 -19.31 -1.56
C THR A 70 -34.44 -19.45 -2.16
N ASP A 71 -33.97 -20.68 -2.30
CA ASP A 71 -32.71 -21.03 -2.97
C ASP A 71 -31.48 -20.33 -2.39
N CYS A 72 -31.45 -20.18 -1.07
CA CYS A 72 -30.37 -19.50 -0.36
C CYS A 72 -29.30 -20.48 0.13
N MET A 73 -28.06 -20.08 -0.08
CA MET A 73 -26.84 -20.70 0.43
C MET A 73 -26.26 -19.82 1.53
N VAL A 74 -25.58 -20.41 2.51
CA VAL A 74 -24.95 -19.64 3.59
C VAL A 74 -23.45 -19.57 3.38
N GLY A 75 -22.87 -18.38 3.50
CA GLY A 75 -21.44 -18.11 3.26
C GLY A 75 -20.52 -19.12 3.93
N SER A 76 -20.69 -19.39 5.23
CA SER A 76 -19.86 -20.37 5.94
C SER A 76 -20.06 -21.81 5.44
N GLU A 77 -21.29 -22.20 5.10
CA GLU A 77 -21.56 -23.52 4.55
C GLU A 77 -21.01 -23.68 3.11
N MET A 78 -21.00 -22.59 2.33
CA MET A 78 -20.41 -22.53 0.98
C MET A 78 -18.89 -22.67 1.03
N VAL A 79 -18.25 -22.03 2.02
CA VAL A 79 -16.81 -22.15 2.27
C VAL A 79 -16.46 -23.60 2.63
N ASP A 80 -17.20 -24.21 3.57
CA ASP A 80 -16.97 -25.60 3.97
C ASP A 80 -17.15 -26.58 2.80
N TRP A 81 -18.17 -26.34 1.97
CA TRP A 81 -18.41 -27.16 0.78
C TRP A 81 -17.29 -27.05 -0.25
N LEU A 82 -16.82 -25.84 -0.58
CA LEU A 82 -15.75 -25.68 -1.58
C LEU A 82 -14.41 -26.21 -1.04
N LEU A 83 -14.19 -26.12 0.27
CA LEU A 83 -13.05 -26.73 0.95
C LEU A 83 -13.09 -28.25 0.79
N ASP A 84 -14.20 -28.91 1.12
CA ASP A 84 -14.37 -30.36 0.96
C ASP A 84 -14.24 -30.79 -0.51
N LEU A 85 -14.82 -30.00 -1.43
CA LEU A 85 -14.69 -30.23 -2.86
C LEU A 85 -13.23 -30.18 -3.31
N SER A 86 -12.45 -29.20 -2.87
CA SER A 86 -11.02 -29.06 -3.21
C SER A 86 -10.18 -30.25 -2.76
N VAL A 87 -10.49 -30.81 -1.59
CA VAL A 87 -9.82 -32.00 -1.05
C VAL A 87 -10.23 -33.24 -1.85
N SER A 88 -11.51 -33.37 -2.18
CA SER A 88 -12.05 -34.52 -2.90
C SER A 88 -11.58 -34.61 -4.37
N THR A 89 -11.39 -33.48 -5.04
CA THR A 89 -10.94 -33.44 -6.43
C THR A 89 -9.43 -33.71 -6.54
N GLY A 90 -8.66 -33.45 -5.48
CA GLY A 90 -7.22 -33.69 -5.46
C GLY A 90 -6.45 -32.72 -6.35
N ALA A 91 -6.90 -31.45 -6.42
CA ALA A 91 -6.18 -30.42 -7.12
C ALA A 91 -4.73 -30.35 -6.58
N HIS A 92 -3.74 -30.25 -7.47
CA HIS A 92 -2.30 -30.26 -7.15
C HIS A 92 -1.80 -29.04 -6.33
N SER A 93 -2.68 -28.37 -5.60
CA SER A 93 -2.41 -27.16 -4.83
C SER A 93 -2.26 -27.46 -3.33
N PRO A 94 -1.53 -26.60 -2.59
CA PRO A 94 -1.49 -26.67 -1.13
C PRO A 94 -2.90 -26.61 -0.53
N ALA A 95 -3.09 -27.17 0.66
CA ALA A 95 -4.36 -27.14 1.37
C ALA A 95 -4.87 -25.69 1.47
N LEU A 96 -5.98 -25.39 0.80
CA LEU A 96 -6.55 -24.05 0.75
C LEU A 96 -7.13 -23.69 2.13
N SER A 97 -6.87 -22.47 2.60
CA SER A 97 -7.48 -21.97 3.83
C SER A 97 -8.91 -21.47 3.57
N ARG A 98 -9.77 -21.42 4.60
CA ARG A 98 -11.11 -20.80 4.49
C ARG A 98 -11.05 -19.35 3.99
N PHE A 99 -9.95 -18.66 4.31
CA PHE A 99 -9.66 -17.33 3.83
C PHE A 99 -9.42 -17.28 2.32
N GLN A 100 -8.59 -18.18 1.78
CA GLN A 100 -8.39 -18.31 0.33
C GLN A 100 -9.68 -18.71 -0.41
N ILE A 101 -10.47 -19.61 0.17
CA ILE A 101 -11.78 -20.01 -0.36
C ILE A 101 -12.75 -18.82 -0.42
N SER A 102 -12.72 -17.93 0.58
CA SER A 102 -13.52 -16.70 0.57
C SER A 102 -13.20 -15.82 -0.63
N GLY A 103 -11.95 -15.84 -1.09
CA GLY A 103 -11.50 -15.17 -2.31
C GLY A 103 -12.08 -15.73 -3.58
N MET A 104 -12.11 -17.06 -3.67
CA MET A 104 -12.72 -17.76 -4.80
C MET A 104 -14.21 -17.40 -4.91
N TRP A 105 -14.92 -17.33 -3.78
CA TRP A 105 -16.31 -16.88 -3.75
C TRP A 105 -16.46 -15.39 -4.07
N GLN A 106 -15.54 -14.54 -3.60
CA GLN A 106 -15.51 -13.12 -3.95
C GLN A 106 -15.39 -12.93 -5.47
N THR A 107 -14.55 -13.71 -6.15
CA THR A 107 -14.44 -13.69 -7.62
C THR A 107 -15.80 -13.98 -8.28
N LEU A 108 -16.51 -15.01 -7.82
CA LEU A 108 -17.83 -15.35 -8.37
C LEU A 108 -18.88 -14.27 -8.10
N LEU A 109 -18.76 -13.55 -6.98
CA LEU A 109 -19.64 -12.44 -6.60
C LEU A 109 -19.38 -11.20 -7.47
N GLU A 110 -18.11 -10.81 -7.67
CA GLU A 110 -17.74 -9.67 -8.52
C GLU A 110 -18.18 -9.84 -9.98
N HIS A 111 -18.23 -11.09 -10.46
CA HIS A 111 -18.70 -11.44 -11.81
C HIS A 111 -20.20 -11.73 -11.90
N ASN A 112 -20.99 -11.43 -10.86
CA ASN A 112 -22.44 -11.60 -10.80
C ASN A 112 -22.94 -13.04 -11.04
N LEU A 113 -22.14 -14.05 -10.71
CA LEU A 113 -22.57 -15.46 -10.74
C LEU A 113 -23.29 -15.86 -9.45
N ILE A 114 -22.89 -15.24 -8.34
CA ILE A 114 -23.61 -15.27 -7.08
C ILE A 114 -23.95 -13.84 -6.66
N CYS A 115 -25.04 -13.67 -5.90
CA CYS A 115 -25.43 -12.40 -5.34
C CYS A 115 -25.70 -12.52 -3.84
N HIS A 116 -25.36 -11.45 -3.11
CA HIS A 116 -25.78 -11.32 -1.72
C HIS A 116 -27.26 -10.96 -1.64
N VAL A 117 -28.00 -11.59 -0.72
CA VAL A 117 -29.44 -11.37 -0.59
C VAL A 117 -29.81 -9.93 -0.21
N THR A 118 -28.92 -9.20 0.51
CA THR A 118 -29.14 -7.78 0.85
C THR A 118 -28.38 -6.79 -0.04
N GLY A 119 -27.69 -7.27 -1.09
CA GLY A 119 -26.97 -6.42 -2.04
C GLY A 119 -25.57 -5.97 -1.60
N GLU A 120 -24.95 -6.68 -0.66
CA GLU A 120 -23.54 -6.42 -0.28
C GLU A 120 -22.60 -6.94 -1.37
N LEU A 121 -21.53 -6.18 -1.63
CA LEU A 121 -20.56 -6.45 -2.70
C LEU A 121 -19.31 -7.22 -2.22
N GLN A 122 -19.25 -7.56 -0.94
CA GLN A 122 -18.14 -8.29 -0.33
C GLN A 122 -18.65 -9.62 0.21
N PHE A 123 -17.93 -10.69 -0.08
CA PHE A 123 -18.20 -12.01 0.44
C PHE A 123 -17.73 -12.09 1.90
N VAL A 124 -18.53 -12.82 2.70
CA VAL A 124 -18.33 -12.97 4.13
C VAL A 124 -18.54 -14.43 4.52
N ASP A 125 -17.50 -15.06 5.09
CA ASP A 125 -17.53 -16.38 5.74
C ASP A 125 -18.28 -16.30 7.09
N LYS A 126 -19.59 -16.04 7.04
CA LYS A 126 -20.49 -16.00 8.18
C LYS A 126 -21.86 -16.56 7.79
N LEU A 127 -22.82 -16.50 8.72
CA LEU A 127 -24.23 -16.90 8.54
C LEU A 127 -25.01 -15.90 7.66
N VAL A 128 -24.44 -15.59 6.51
CA VAL A 128 -24.89 -14.59 5.53
C VAL A 128 -25.38 -15.33 4.30
N CYS A 129 -26.48 -14.88 3.69
CA CYS A 129 -27.15 -15.64 2.62
C CYS A 129 -26.81 -15.12 1.22
N TYR A 130 -26.49 -16.06 0.34
CA TYR A 130 -26.17 -15.85 -1.07
C TYR A 130 -27.09 -16.68 -1.97
N ARG A 131 -27.19 -16.32 -3.25
CA ARG A 131 -27.98 -17.05 -4.25
C ARG A 131 -27.21 -17.12 -5.58
N TRP A 132 -27.36 -18.22 -6.31
CA TRP A 132 -26.91 -18.32 -7.69
C TRP A 132 -27.75 -17.43 -8.61
N VAL A 133 -27.10 -16.71 -9.51
CA VAL A 133 -27.80 -15.94 -10.55
C VAL A 133 -28.08 -16.88 -11.72
N ASP A 134 -29.34 -16.95 -12.16
CA ASP A 134 -29.71 -17.67 -13.39
C ASP A 134 -29.46 -16.78 -14.60
N SER A 135 -28.71 -17.30 -15.58
CA SER A 135 -28.35 -16.63 -16.83
C SER A 135 -29.56 -16.25 -17.70
N ASP A 136 -30.73 -16.82 -17.44
CA ASP A 136 -31.97 -16.57 -18.20
C ASP A 136 -32.77 -15.34 -17.70
N MET A 137 -32.36 -14.71 -16.58
CA MET A 137 -32.97 -13.47 -16.07
C MET A 137 -32.29 -12.26 -16.71
N GLY A 138 -33.02 -11.50 -17.53
CA GLY A 138 -32.49 -10.28 -18.17
C GLY A 138 -31.94 -9.25 -17.18
N ASP A 139 -30.93 -8.50 -17.64
CA ASP A 139 -30.06 -7.58 -16.88
C ASP A 139 -30.80 -6.44 -16.13
N GLN A 140 -32.07 -6.18 -16.46
CA GLN A 140 -32.91 -5.16 -15.81
C GLN A 140 -33.77 -5.73 -14.67
N SER A 141 -34.13 -7.01 -14.73
CA SER A 141 -35.01 -7.62 -13.71
C SER A 141 -34.29 -7.83 -12.38
N TRP A 142 -32.97 -8.02 -12.38
CA TRP A 142 -32.23 -8.31 -11.15
C TRP A 142 -32.01 -7.06 -10.27
N ARG A 143 -31.81 -5.88 -10.87
CA ARG A 143 -31.65 -4.60 -10.12
C ARG A 143 -32.92 -4.19 -9.40
N GLU A 144 -34.08 -4.48 -9.98
CA GLU A 144 -35.38 -4.28 -9.33
C GLU A 144 -35.63 -5.29 -8.20
N VAL A 145 -35.03 -6.49 -8.29
CA VAL A 145 -35.10 -7.56 -7.28
C VAL A 145 -34.19 -7.30 -6.07
N ALA A 146 -33.02 -6.68 -6.28
CA ALA A 146 -32.14 -6.22 -5.19
C ALA A 146 -32.80 -5.12 -4.32
N ASN A 147 -33.79 -4.40 -4.86
CA ASN A 147 -34.52 -3.32 -4.18
C ASN A 147 -35.75 -3.79 -3.37
N GLY A 148 -35.79 -5.07 -2.97
CA GLY A 148 -36.62 -5.49 -1.83
C GLY A 148 -38.11 -5.75 -2.11
N ILE A 149 -38.47 -6.30 -3.28
CA ILE A 149 -39.82 -6.86 -3.48
C ILE A 149 -39.81 -8.37 -3.18
N PRO A 150 -40.42 -8.84 -2.08
CA PRO A 150 -40.51 -10.26 -1.77
C PRO A 150 -41.71 -10.91 -2.47
N GLY A 151 -41.52 -12.12 -3.01
CA GLY A 151 -42.62 -13.09 -3.09
C GLY A 151 -43.20 -13.45 -4.47
N ARG A 152 -42.51 -13.20 -5.59
CA ARG A 152 -42.97 -13.80 -6.87
C ARG A 152 -41.83 -14.18 -7.80
N PHE A 153 -41.06 -15.20 -7.41
CA PHE A 153 -40.17 -15.88 -8.33
C PHE A 153 -40.88 -17.09 -8.91
N PRO A 154 -41.08 -17.18 -10.23
CA PRO A 154 -41.44 -18.44 -10.87
C PRO A 154 -40.33 -19.44 -10.54
N ARG A 155 -40.69 -20.65 -10.10
CA ARG A 155 -39.74 -21.78 -10.14
C ARG A 155 -39.37 -21.97 -11.61
N GLY A 156 -38.23 -21.43 -12.02
CA GLY A 156 -37.60 -21.88 -13.25
C GLY A 156 -37.32 -23.36 -13.05
N GLU A 157 -38.03 -24.21 -13.78
CA GLU A 157 -37.63 -25.61 -13.91
C GLU A 157 -36.18 -25.59 -14.41
N LEU A 158 -35.25 -25.98 -13.54
CA LEU A 158 -33.85 -26.16 -13.88
C LEU A 158 -33.76 -27.13 -15.06
N ARG A 159 -33.67 -26.58 -16.27
CA ARG A 159 -33.25 -27.35 -17.43
C ARG A 159 -31.73 -27.45 -17.35
N LEU A 160 -31.26 -28.47 -16.63
CA LEU A 160 -29.89 -28.97 -16.75
C LEU A 160 -29.69 -29.42 -18.20
N LYS A 161 -29.31 -28.49 -19.07
CA LYS A 161 -28.89 -28.73 -20.46
C LYS A 161 -27.37 -28.84 -20.58
N GLU A 162 -26.64 -28.63 -19.49
CA GLU A 162 -25.19 -28.68 -19.44
C GLU A 162 -24.74 -30.10 -19.06
N ASP A 163 -23.69 -30.57 -19.74
CA ASP A 163 -23.07 -31.86 -19.47
C ASP A 163 -22.67 -31.96 -17.99
N VAL A 164 -22.86 -33.14 -17.38
CA VAL A 164 -22.44 -33.36 -15.99
C VAL A 164 -20.91 -33.14 -15.92
N PRO A 165 -20.43 -32.18 -15.12
CA PRO A 165 -19.01 -31.87 -15.07
C PRO A 165 -18.25 -33.08 -14.54
N THR A 166 -17.17 -33.43 -15.22
CA THR A 166 -16.31 -34.53 -14.76
C THR A 166 -15.52 -34.08 -13.53
N ARG A 167 -14.92 -35.05 -12.81
CA ARG A 167 -14.04 -34.74 -11.69
C ARG A 167 -12.86 -33.84 -12.11
N ASP A 168 -12.36 -34.02 -13.32
CA ASP A 168 -11.23 -33.25 -13.86
C ASP A 168 -11.62 -31.80 -14.21
N ASP A 169 -12.86 -31.60 -14.66
CA ASP A 169 -13.43 -30.27 -14.87
C ASP A 169 -13.58 -29.50 -13.55
N LEU A 170 -14.00 -30.20 -12.49
CA LEU A 170 -14.10 -29.61 -11.14
C LEU A 170 -12.73 -29.32 -10.54
N ALA A 171 -11.73 -30.20 -10.74
CA ALA A 171 -10.36 -29.94 -10.33
C ALA A 171 -9.78 -28.72 -11.05
N SER A 172 -10.03 -28.60 -12.36
CA SER A 172 -9.61 -27.46 -13.18
C SER A 172 -10.31 -26.16 -12.75
N ALA A 173 -11.60 -26.22 -12.41
CA ALA A 173 -12.37 -25.09 -11.90
C ALA A 173 -11.83 -24.57 -10.55
N VAL A 174 -11.55 -25.48 -9.60
CA VAL A 174 -10.96 -25.13 -8.31
C VAL A 174 -9.57 -24.54 -8.49
N PHE A 175 -8.73 -25.12 -9.34
CA PHE A 175 -7.40 -24.59 -9.63
C PHE A 175 -7.45 -23.20 -10.28
N PHE A 176 -8.35 -22.99 -11.23
CA PHE A 176 -8.52 -21.66 -11.85
C PHE A 176 -8.98 -20.61 -10.83
N LEU A 177 -9.91 -20.95 -9.93
CA LEU A 177 -10.34 -20.02 -8.89
C LEU A 177 -9.26 -19.77 -7.85
N SER A 178 -8.39 -20.73 -7.55
CA SER A 178 -7.28 -20.51 -6.61
C SER A 178 -6.20 -19.58 -7.17
N THR A 179 -6.07 -19.45 -8.50
CA THR A 179 -5.16 -18.48 -9.13
C THR A 179 -5.75 -17.08 -9.26
N VAL A 180 -7.07 -16.96 -9.42
CA VAL A 180 -7.77 -15.66 -9.55
C VAL A 180 -8.25 -15.11 -8.20
N GLY A 181 -8.48 -15.98 -7.22
CA GLY A 181 -8.99 -15.62 -5.89
C GLY A 181 -8.15 -14.62 -5.09
N PRO A 182 -6.80 -14.71 -5.08
CA PRO A 182 -5.96 -13.76 -4.34
C PRO A 182 -6.16 -12.30 -4.74
N ASP A 183 -6.30 -12.02 -6.04
CA ASP A 183 -6.55 -10.68 -6.58
C ASP A 183 -7.93 -10.13 -6.16
N ALA A 184 -8.96 -10.98 -6.14
CA ALA A 184 -10.27 -10.61 -5.61
C ALA A 184 -10.25 -10.37 -4.08
N LEU A 185 -9.51 -11.20 -3.32
CA LEU A 185 -9.29 -10.98 -1.88
C LEU A 185 -8.58 -9.67 -1.62
N PHE A 186 -7.51 -9.39 -2.36
CA PHE A 186 -6.74 -8.17 -2.26
C PHE A 186 -7.64 -6.95 -2.38
N ARG A 187 -8.44 -6.85 -3.45
CA ARG A 187 -9.42 -5.77 -3.62
C ARG A 187 -10.46 -5.73 -2.51
N MET A 188 -10.95 -6.88 -2.07
CA MET A 188 -11.94 -6.96 -0.99
C MET A 188 -11.39 -6.40 0.32
N ILE A 189 -10.16 -6.74 0.68
CA ILE A 189 -9.47 -6.26 1.89
C ILE A 189 -9.17 -4.77 1.79
N LEU A 190 -8.68 -4.29 0.64
CA LEU A 190 -8.33 -2.88 0.48
C LEU A 190 -9.52 -1.93 0.51
N LYS A 191 -10.76 -2.43 0.32
CA LYS A 191 -11.99 -1.67 0.54
C LYS A 191 -12.31 -1.44 2.03
N LYS A 192 -11.68 -2.18 2.95
CA LYS A 192 -11.77 -1.93 4.40
C LYS A 192 -10.85 -0.77 4.78
N LEU A 193 -11.21 -0.07 5.85
CA LEU A 193 -10.35 0.93 6.46
C LEU A 193 -9.03 0.28 6.94
N PRO A 194 -7.88 0.99 6.86
CA PRO A 194 -6.59 0.51 7.36
C PRO A 194 -6.64 -0.15 8.74
N HIS A 195 -7.35 0.47 9.69
CA HIS A 195 -7.45 0.00 11.08
C HIS A 195 -8.35 -1.23 11.30
N ASP A 196 -9.20 -1.58 10.32
CA ASP A 196 -10.12 -2.72 10.41
C ASP A 196 -9.53 -4.02 9.84
N ARG A 197 -8.29 -3.97 9.32
CA ARG A 197 -7.61 -5.11 8.69
C ARG A 197 -6.99 -6.03 9.74
N THR A 198 -7.19 -7.33 9.59
CA THR A 198 -6.57 -8.34 10.46
C THR A 198 -5.10 -8.57 10.07
N PRO A 199 -4.24 -9.10 10.96
CA PRO A 199 -2.85 -9.40 10.60
C PRO A 199 -2.73 -10.42 9.46
N GLU A 200 -3.64 -11.37 9.35
CA GLU A 200 -3.71 -12.32 8.22
C GLU A 200 -4.03 -11.61 6.90
N GLU A 201 -4.92 -10.61 6.93
CA GLU A 201 -5.26 -9.77 5.78
C GLU A 201 -4.10 -8.88 5.35
N LEU A 202 -3.36 -8.32 6.31
CA LEU A 202 -2.18 -7.50 6.03
C LEU A 202 -1.05 -8.31 5.38
N GLU A 203 -0.83 -9.56 5.81
CA GLU A 203 0.18 -10.42 5.17
C GLU A 203 -0.20 -10.74 3.72
N LEU A 204 -1.48 -11.02 3.44
CA LEU A 204 -1.94 -11.21 2.05
C LEU A 204 -1.75 -9.94 1.21
N VAL A 205 -2.13 -8.77 1.74
CA VAL A 205 -1.91 -7.49 1.04
C VAL A 205 -0.42 -7.31 0.75
N TYR A 206 0.46 -7.58 1.72
CA TYR A 206 1.91 -7.52 1.52
C TYR A 206 2.40 -8.48 0.43
N GLU A 207 1.97 -9.74 0.44
CA GLU A 207 2.31 -10.74 -0.58
C GLU A 207 1.88 -10.28 -1.98
N GLU A 208 0.70 -9.69 -2.12
CA GLU A 208 0.21 -9.16 -3.41
C GLU A 208 1.02 -7.92 -3.85
N LEU A 209 1.37 -7.01 -2.93
CA LEU A 209 2.23 -5.86 -3.23
C LEU A 209 3.65 -6.25 -3.68
N LEU A 210 4.13 -7.47 -3.34
CA LEU A 210 5.38 -8.00 -3.90
C LEU A 210 5.29 -8.21 -5.41
N HIS A 211 4.14 -8.63 -5.91
CA HIS A 211 3.88 -8.93 -7.33
C HIS A 211 3.47 -7.71 -8.15
N VAL A 212 3.02 -6.62 -7.51
CA VAL A 212 2.67 -5.37 -8.20
C VAL A 212 3.92 -4.75 -8.83
N LYS A 213 4.00 -4.80 -10.17
CA LYS A 213 5.14 -4.26 -10.95
C LYS A 213 5.39 -2.78 -10.67
N ALA A 214 4.32 -1.99 -10.47
CA ALA A 214 4.40 -0.56 -10.14
C ALA A 214 5.27 -0.30 -8.91
N LEU A 215 5.26 -1.22 -7.95
CA LEU A 215 5.96 -1.10 -6.68
C LEU A 215 7.29 -1.87 -6.64
N SER A 216 7.72 -2.46 -7.76
CA SER A 216 8.94 -3.27 -7.83
C SER A 216 10.21 -2.53 -7.40
N HIS A 217 10.24 -1.20 -7.54
CA HIS A 217 11.35 -0.33 -7.14
C HIS A 217 11.40 -0.05 -5.63
N LEU A 218 10.35 -0.42 -4.87
CA LEU A 218 10.28 -0.21 -3.42
C LEU A 218 10.87 -1.41 -2.67
N SER A 219 11.50 -1.13 -1.52
CA SER A 219 12.03 -2.17 -0.65
C SER A 219 10.91 -3.00 0.00
N THR A 220 11.24 -4.21 0.45
CA THR A 220 10.28 -5.10 1.13
C THR A 220 9.72 -4.50 2.41
N MET A 221 10.56 -3.81 3.20
CA MET A 221 10.11 -3.08 4.39
C MET A 221 9.09 -2.00 4.02
N VAL A 222 9.36 -1.23 2.97
CA VAL A 222 8.44 -0.18 2.50
C VAL A 222 7.11 -0.77 2.02
N LYS A 223 7.14 -1.90 1.31
CA LYS A 223 5.91 -2.61 0.90
C LYS A 223 5.10 -3.13 2.09
N ARG A 224 5.77 -3.59 3.15
CA ARG A 224 5.13 -4.06 4.38
C ARG A 224 4.43 -2.92 5.11
N GLU A 225 5.08 -1.77 5.22
CA GLU A 225 4.44 -0.56 5.77
C GLU A 225 3.27 -0.09 4.90
N LEU A 226 3.44 -0.06 3.58
CA LEU A 226 2.36 0.28 2.65
C LEU A 226 1.15 -0.64 2.82
N ALA A 227 1.32 -1.94 3.07
CA ALA A 227 0.21 -2.86 3.28
C ALA A 227 -0.73 -2.41 4.41
N THR A 228 -0.19 -1.73 5.43
CA THR A 228 -0.97 -1.25 6.58
C THR A 228 -1.84 -0.04 6.25
N VAL A 229 -1.40 0.84 5.35
CA VAL A 229 -2.04 2.15 5.08
C VAL A 229 -2.69 2.26 3.70
N ILE A 230 -2.33 1.39 2.75
CA ILE A 230 -2.71 1.58 1.34
C ILE A 230 -4.23 1.46 1.16
N GLY A 231 -4.80 2.44 0.46
CA GLY A 231 -6.21 2.47 0.05
C GLY A 231 -6.39 1.99 -1.38
N TYR A 232 -7.65 1.74 -1.76
CA TYR A 232 -8.03 1.33 -3.10
C TYR A 232 -9.17 2.19 -3.61
N GLU A 233 -9.03 2.71 -4.83
CA GLU A 233 -10.03 3.53 -5.50
C GLU A 233 -10.36 2.96 -6.88
N HIS A 234 -11.64 2.90 -7.22
CA HIS A 234 -12.12 2.38 -8.51
C HIS A 234 -13.07 3.38 -9.15
N HIS A 235 -12.81 3.72 -10.41
CA HIS A 235 -13.62 4.64 -11.19
C HIS A 235 -14.15 3.96 -12.44
N THR A 236 -15.45 4.14 -12.67
CA THR A 236 -16.16 3.39 -13.69
C THR A 236 -16.12 4.02 -15.08
N HIS A 237 -15.96 5.34 -15.17
CA HIS A 237 -16.13 6.10 -16.43
C HIS A 237 -14.87 6.88 -16.83
N ALA A 238 -14.46 6.74 -18.09
CA ALA A 238 -13.49 7.58 -18.76
C ALA A 238 -13.94 9.05 -18.75
N GLY A 239 -12.96 9.96 -18.76
CA GLY A 239 -13.21 11.40 -18.66
C GLY A 239 -13.45 11.91 -17.22
N THR A 240 -13.53 11.01 -16.23
CA THR A 240 -13.58 11.41 -14.82
C THR A 240 -12.30 12.14 -14.45
N VAL A 241 -12.41 13.30 -13.79
CA VAL A 241 -11.25 14.05 -13.30
C VAL A 241 -10.97 13.64 -11.86
N LEU A 242 -9.76 13.16 -11.57
CA LEU A 242 -9.35 12.77 -10.21
C LEU A 242 -9.06 13.98 -9.33
N PHE A 243 -8.34 14.96 -9.88
CA PHE A 243 -8.08 16.24 -9.23
C PHE A 243 -7.68 17.28 -10.26
N HIS A 244 -7.88 18.54 -9.91
CA HIS A 244 -7.53 19.68 -10.75
C HIS A 244 -6.19 20.31 -10.36
N GLN A 245 -5.50 20.88 -11.35
CA GLN A 245 -4.36 21.74 -11.12
C GLN A 245 -4.74 22.89 -10.18
N GLY A 246 -3.90 23.16 -9.19
CA GLY A 246 -4.10 24.20 -8.17
C GLY A 246 -4.82 23.72 -6.91
N GLU A 247 -5.35 22.51 -6.88
CA GLU A 247 -5.95 21.93 -5.67
C GLU A 247 -4.87 21.51 -4.66
N ALA A 248 -5.25 21.38 -3.38
CA ALA A 248 -4.34 20.86 -2.37
C ALA A 248 -4.04 19.37 -2.61
N GLY A 249 -2.77 18.98 -2.49
CA GLY A 249 -2.35 17.58 -2.58
C GLY A 249 -2.80 16.78 -1.36
N LYS A 250 -3.74 15.84 -1.54
CA LYS A 250 -4.22 14.96 -0.47
C LYS A 250 -3.63 13.56 -0.56
N ASN A 251 -3.64 12.97 -1.76
CA ASN A 251 -3.33 11.55 -1.94
C ASN A 251 -2.24 11.36 -3.01
N TRP A 252 -1.46 10.30 -2.87
CA TRP A 252 -0.58 9.73 -3.89
C TRP A 252 -1.29 8.55 -4.55
N TYR A 253 -1.15 8.40 -5.86
CA TYR A 253 -1.87 7.40 -6.65
C TYR A 253 -0.89 6.53 -7.42
N ILE A 254 -1.17 5.23 -7.46
CA ILE A 254 -0.46 4.22 -8.25
C ILE A 254 -1.49 3.54 -9.16
N ILE A 255 -1.19 3.43 -10.45
CA ILE A 255 -2.13 2.88 -11.45
C ILE A 255 -2.01 1.36 -11.47
N LEU A 256 -3.06 0.66 -11.01
CA LEU A 256 -3.17 -0.79 -11.13
C LEU A 256 -3.73 -1.20 -12.49
N ARG A 257 -4.79 -0.50 -12.93
CA ARG A 257 -5.48 -0.80 -14.18
C ARG A 257 -5.95 0.47 -14.89
N GLY A 258 -5.81 0.50 -16.21
CA GLY A 258 -6.23 1.60 -17.07
C GLY A 258 -5.16 2.66 -17.30
N SER A 259 -5.57 3.82 -17.81
CA SER A 259 -4.66 4.93 -18.13
C SER A 259 -5.26 6.29 -17.82
N VAL A 260 -4.40 7.28 -17.58
CA VAL A 260 -4.79 8.66 -17.27
C VAL A 260 -3.99 9.67 -18.07
N ASP A 261 -4.64 10.77 -18.46
CA ASP A 261 -3.99 11.90 -19.10
C ASP A 261 -3.61 12.96 -18.06
N VAL A 262 -2.36 13.43 -18.13
CA VAL A 262 -1.81 14.52 -17.34
C VAL A 262 -1.92 15.80 -18.16
N SER A 263 -2.66 16.80 -17.67
CA SER A 263 -2.87 18.05 -18.38
C SER A 263 -2.48 19.27 -17.54
N ILE A 264 -1.89 20.28 -18.19
CA ILE A 264 -1.48 21.53 -17.54
C ILE A 264 -2.16 22.70 -18.25
N HIS A 265 -2.73 23.61 -17.46
CA HIS A 265 -3.37 24.82 -17.96
C HIS A 265 -2.41 25.62 -18.85
N GLY A 266 -2.85 25.93 -20.08
CA GLY A 266 -2.05 26.61 -21.08
C GLY A 266 -1.10 25.73 -21.90
N LYS A 267 -0.92 24.44 -21.56
CA LYS A 267 -0.11 23.48 -22.33
C LYS A 267 -0.92 22.31 -22.91
N GLY A 268 -2.12 22.06 -22.39
CA GLY A 268 -2.94 20.91 -22.78
C GLY A 268 -2.44 19.62 -22.14
N VAL A 269 -2.70 18.47 -22.77
CA VAL A 269 -2.21 17.16 -22.31
C VAL A 269 -0.70 17.08 -22.55
N VAL A 270 0.07 16.87 -21.49
CA VAL A 270 1.54 16.85 -21.52
C VAL A 270 2.11 15.43 -21.58
N CYS A 271 1.43 14.46 -20.96
CA CYS A 271 1.75 13.04 -21.07
C CYS A 271 0.53 12.19 -20.68
N THR A 272 0.60 10.90 -20.99
CA THR A 272 -0.36 9.87 -20.56
C THR A 272 0.41 8.87 -19.71
N LEU A 273 -0.16 8.46 -18.58
CA LEU A 273 0.38 7.45 -17.67
C LEU A 273 -0.43 6.16 -17.79
N GLN A 274 0.24 5.02 -17.65
CA GLN A 274 -0.32 3.69 -17.83
C GLN A 274 -0.18 2.85 -16.56
N GLU A 275 -0.72 1.63 -16.60
CA GLU A 275 -0.54 0.63 -15.54
C GLU A 275 0.93 0.47 -15.16
N GLY A 276 1.23 0.57 -13.87
CA GLY A 276 2.60 0.59 -13.37
C GLY A 276 3.13 1.98 -13.01
N ASP A 277 2.58 3.05 -13.57
CA ASP A 277 2.99 4.41 -13.27
C ASP A 277 2.34 4.93 -11.96
N ASP A 278 2.95 5.95 -11.37
CA ASP A 278 2.43 6.66 -10.20
C ASP A 278 2.39 8.18 -10.40
N PHE A 279 1.51 8.87 -9.68
CA PHE A 279 1.36 10.32 -9.80
C PHE A 279 0.84 10.99 -8.53
N GLY A 280 1.04 12.31 -8.44
CA GLY A 280 0.56 13.12 -7.31
C GLY A 280 1.52 13.21 -6.12
N LYS A 281 2.65 12.51 -6.15
CA LYS A 281 3.68 12.53 -5.09
C LYS A 281 4.22 13.93 -4.78
N LEU A 282 4.50 14.74 -5.80
CA LEU A 282 5.18 16.04 -5.66
C LEU A 282 4.44 17.04 -4.75
N ALA A 283 3.10 17.04 -4.81
CA ALA A 283 2.28 17.94 -4.01
C ALA A 283 2.31 17.59 -2.52
N LEU A 284 2.54 16.31 -2.19
CA LEU A 284 2.65 15.85 -0.81
C LEU A 284 4.01 16.22 -0.20
N VAL A 285 5.09 16.06 -0.99
CA VAL A 285 6.47 16.32 -0.55
C VAL A 285 6.73 17.80 -0.30
N ASN A 286 6.26 18.67 -1.19
CA ASN A 286 6.57 20.11 -1.17
C ASN A 286 5.48 20.95 -0.50
N ASP A 287 4.43 20.32 0.02
CA ASP A 287 3.18 20.96 0.48
C ASP A 287 2.67 22.04 -0.48
N SER A 288 2.70 21.71 -1.78
CA SER A 288 2.38 22.63 -2.86
C SER A 288 1.08 22.23 -3.56
N PRO A 289 0.39 23.18 -4.21
CA PRO A 289 -0.78 22.86 -5.02
C PRO A 289 -0.44 21.88 -6.15
N ARG A 290 -1.43 21.09 -6.59
CA ARG A 290 -1.30 20.16 -7.72
C ARG A 290 -0.79 20.90 -8.95
N ALA A 291 0.31 20.42 -9.53
CA ALA A 291 0.93 21.04 -10.70
C ALA A 291 0.20 20.76 -12.02
N ALA A 292 -0.68 19.76 -12.05
CA ALA A 292 -1.41 19.29 -13.22
C ALA A 292 -2.79 18.75 -12.82
N THR A 293 -3.70 18.67 -13.80
CA THR A 293 -5.00 18.00 -13.71
C THR A 293 -4.86 16.58 -14.24
N ILE A 294 -5.44 15.60 -13.55
CA ILE A 294 -5.44 14.19 -13.95
C ILE A 294 -6.85 13.76 -14.38
N THR A 295 -6.97 13.23 -15.59
CA THR A 295 -8.25 12.78 -16.17
C THR A 295 -8.15 11.34 -16.64
N LEU A 296 -9.15 10.52 -16.33
CA LEU A 296 -9.20 9.13 -16.78
C LEU A 296 -9.36 9.06 -18.30
N ARG A 297 -8.61 8.15 -18.91
CA ARG A 297 -8.68 7.91 -20.35
C ARG A 297 -9.54 6.68 -20.69
N GLU A 298 -9.61 5.73 -19.76
CA GLU A 298 -10.32 4.45 -19.92
C GLU A 298 -11.37 4.25 -18.83
N ASP A 299 -12.36 3.41 -19.14
CA ASP A 299 -13.36 2.94 -18.18
C ASP A 299 -12.75 1.90 -17.22
N GLN A 300 -13.35 1.73 -16.04
CA GLN A 300 -12.93 0.73 -15.03
C GLN A 300 -11.47 0.88 -14.56
N ALA A 301 -10.99 2.12 -14.41
CA ALA A 301 -9.64 2.38 -13.93
C ALA A 301 -9.53 2.13 -12.42
N GLN A 302 -8.41 1.53 -12.00
CA GLN A 302 -8.17 1.11 -10.61
C GLN A 302 -6.85 1.70 -10.11
N PHE A 303 -6.90 2.27 -8.91
CA PHE A 303 -5.76 2.94 -8.29
C PHE A 303 -5.53 2.44 -6.87
N LEU A 304 -4.26 2.35 -6.48
CA LEU A 304 -3.88 2.33 -5.07
C LEU A 304 -3.62 3.75 -4.61
N THR A 305 -4.09 4.09 -3.41
CA THR A 305 -4.00 5.44 -2.86
C THR A 305 -3.27 5.45 -1.53
N VAL A 306 -2.42 6.45 -1.30
CA VAL A 306 -1.79 6.69 0.00
C VAL A 306 -2.07 8.13 0.41
N ASP A 307 -2.65 8.32 1.58
CA ASP A 307 -2.99 9.65 2.10
C ASP A 307 -1.75 10.43 2.55
N LYS A 308 -1.82 11.76 2.59
CA LYS A 308 -0.67 12.63 2.94
C LYS A 308 -0.04 12.28 4.28
N HIS A 309 -0.85 11.97 5.29
CA HIS A 309 -0.37 11.61 6.63
C HIS A 309 0.50 10.35 6.56
N ASP A 310 -0.02 9.31 5.93
CA ASP A 310 0.65 8.01 5.80
C ASP A 310 1.82 8.08 4.81
N PHE A 311 1.72 8.93 3.80
CA PHE A 311 2.79 9.24 2.86
C PHE A 311 3.99 9.90 3.55
N ASN A 312 3.77 10.71 4.60
CA ASN A 312 4.86 11.30 5.36
C ASN A 312 5.57 10.23 6.19
N SER A 313 4.84 9.37 6.90
CA SER A 313 5.42 8.21 7.59
C SER A 313 6.16 7.28 6.62
N TYR A 314 5.59 7.03 5.44
CA TYR A 314 6.24 6.32 4.33
C TYR A 314 7.51 7.02 3.82
N SER A 315 7.47 8.34 3.58
CA SER A 315 8.61 9.11 3.04
C SER A 315 9.77 9.21 4.02
N VAL A 316 9.46 9.14 5.30
CA VAL A 316 10.40 9.04 6.41
C VAL A 316 11.11 7.68 6.40
N MET A 317 10.41 6.58 6.11
CA MET A 317 10.99 5.23 6.00
C MET A 317 11.71 4.97 4.67
N ALA A 318 11.20 5.53 3.57
CA ALA A 318 11.75 5.38 2.21
C ALA A 318 12.84 6.43 1.90
N GLY A 319 12.96 7.48 2.71
CA GLY A 319 13.94 8.56 2.58
C GLY A 319 15.16 8.35 3.49
N LEU A 320 16.26 9.07 3.21
CA LEU A 320 17.52 9.07 3.97
C LEU A 320 17.27 8.83 5.46
N ALA A 321 18.05 7.95 6.06
CA ALA A 321 17.94 7.56 7.47
C ALA A 321 17.88 8.73 8.48
N GLU A 322 18.33 9.91 8.08
CA GLU A 322 18.16 11.18 8.79
C GLU A 322 16.68 11.56 9.01
N LYS A 323 15.81 11.44 8.00
CA LYS A 323 14.38 11.73 8.11
C LYS A 323 13.64 10.69 8.95
N MET A 324 14.04 9.41 8.82
CA MET A 324 13.55 8.32 9.68
C MET A 324 13.77 8.64 11.16
N LEU A 325 14.99 9.10 11.48
CA LEU A 325 15.35 9.48 12.83
C LEU A 325 14.62 10.73 13.32
N GLU A 326 14.44 11.75 12.47
CA GLU A 326 13.72 12.98 12.83
C GLU A 326 12.26 12.70 13.24
N TYR A 327 11.54 11.89 12.45
CA TYR A 327 10.17 11.49 12.76
C TYR A 327 10.03 10.70 14.08
N VAL A 328 10.95 9.76 14.33
CA VAL A 328 10.96 9.00 15.60
C VAL A 328 11.16 9.93 16.79
N LEU A 329 12.02 10.94 16.65
CA LEU A 329 12.27 11.91 17.71
C LEU A 329 11.08 12.85 17.91
N GLU A 330 10.43 13.32 16.84
CA GLU A 330 9.28 14.22 16.92
C GLU A 330 8.04 13.53 17.51
N THR A 331 7.70 12.33 17.03
CA THR A 331 6.55 11.56 17.53
C THR A 331 6.70 11.15 19.02
N ARG A 332 7.92 11.07 19.54
CA ARG A 332 8.21 10.82 20.96
C ARG A 332 8.02 12.04 21.85
N VAL A 333 8.18 13.26 21.33
CA VAL A 333 8.03 14.49 22.14
C VAL A 333 6.60 14.65 22.63
N ASP A 334 5.62 14.18 21.86
CA ASP A 334 4.19 14.30 22.17
C ASP A 334 3.60 13.04 22.86
N ALA A 335 4.34 11.93 22.91
CA ALA A 335 3.86 10.66 23.47
C ALA A 335 3.92 10.68 25.02
N GLN A 336 2.82 11.10 25.65
CA GLN A 336 2.64 10.99 27.09
C GLN A 336 2.18 9.58 27.48
N GLU A 337 3.13 8.81 28.04
CA GLU A 337 2.99 7.66 28.94
C GLU A 337 2.42 6.30 28.46
N ASP A 338 1.83 6.13 27.26
CA ASP A 338 1.44 4.79 26.76
C ASP A 338 1.97 4.53 25.35
N GLY A 339 2.97 3.65 25.18
CA GLY A 339 3.73 3.55 23.91
C GLY A 339 4.35 2.20 23.55
N ALA A 340 3.67 1.07 23.78
CA ALA A 340 4.20 -0.26 23.42
C ALA A 340 4.44 -0.45 21.91
N GLU A 341 3.64 0.16 21.02
CA GLU A 341 3.81 0.05 19.55
C GLU A 341 4.95 0.93 19.01
N LEU A 342 5.18 2.10 19.63
CA LEU A 342 6.27 3.04 19.30
C LEU A 342 7.65 2.54 19.77
N ASP A 343 7.70 1.61 20.73
CA ASP A 343 8.94 0.95 21.15
C ASP A 343 9.41 -0.11 20.15
N VAL A 344 8.51 -0.83 19.47
CA VAL A 344 8.89 -1.82 18.43
C VAL A 344 9.63 -1.14 17.28
N PHE A 345 9.14 0.01 16.83
CA PHE A 345 9.78 0.79 15.76
C PHE A 345 11.15 1.34 16.17
N LEU A 346 11.29 1.75 17.43
CA LEU A 346 12.56 2.27 17.95
C LEU A 346 13.57 1.14 18.20
N GLU A 347 13.11 -0.03 18.65
CA GLU A 347 13.92 -1.25 18.73
C GLU A 347 14.43 -1.63 17.34
N ASP A 348 13.56 -1.69 16.33
CA ASP A 348 13.93 -1.99 14.95
C ASP A 348 14.91 -0.95 14.38
N LEU A 349 14.70 0.35 14.64
CA LEU A 349 15.64 1.41 14.28
C LEU A 349 17.01 1.19 14.96
N VAL A 350 17.04 0.92 16.27
CA VAL A 350 18.30 0.72 17.01
C VAL A 350 19.02 -0.54 16.53
N LEU A 351 18.29 -1.61 16.22
CA LEU A 351 18.84 -2.86 15.71
C LEU A 351 19.38 -2.72 14.29
N THR A 352 18.75 -1.92 13.44
CA THR A 352 19.06 -1.86 12.01
C THR A 352 19.81 -0.60 11.57
N HIS A 353 19.94 0.44 12.41
CA HIS A 353 20.60 1.70 12.05
C HIS A 353 22.01 1.51 11.50
N ILE A 354 22.76 0.52 11.97
CA ILE A 354 24.14 0.28 11.54
C ILE A 354 24.22 0.03 10.02
N ILE A 355 23.15 -0.50 9.41
CA ILE A 355 23.11 -0.86 7.98
C ILE A 355 22.96 0.39 7.09
N TYR A 356 22.18 1.39 7.53
CA TYR A 356 21.80 2.55 6.71
C TYR A 356 22.23 3.90 7.28
N LEU A 357 22.64 3.96 8.54
CA LEU A 357 23.09 5.15 9.28
C LEU A 357 24.17 4.78 10.30
N PRO A 358 25.46 4.76 9.90
CA PRO A 358 26.56 4.44 10.80
C PRO A 358 26.51 5.25 12.09
N THR A 359 26.90 4.65 13.21
CA THR A 359 26.77 5.24 14.55
C THR A 359 27.38 6.64 14.66
N ASN A 360 28.45 6.94 13.94
CA ASN A 360 29.04 8.28 13.91
C ASN A 360 28.11 9.34 13.30
N THR A 361 27.42 9.00 12.21
CA THR A 361 26.45 9.88 11.54
C THR A 361 25.19 10.04 12.40
N LEU A 362 24.70 8.95 12.99
CA LEU A 362 23.59 8.97 13.94
C LEU A 362 23.88 9.89 15.14
N CYS A 363 25.05 9.72 15.79
CA CYS A 363 25.46 10.54 16.92
C CYS A 363 25.60 12.02 16.55
N ASN A 364 26.13 12.33 15.36
CA ASN A 364 26.21 13.71 14.88
C ASN A 364 24.83 14.32 14.62
N TYR A 365 23.90 13.54 14.06
CA TYR A 365 22.54 13.99 13.81
C TYR A 365 21.77 14.23 15.12
N LEU A 366 21.80 13.28 16.06
CA LEU A 366 21.20 13.42 17.40
C LEU A 366 21.76 14.64 18.14
N LYS A 367 23.08 14.86 18.03
CA LYS A 367 23.73 16.04 18.60
C LYS A 367 23.22 17.32 17.95
N HIS A 368 23.03 17.35 16.64
CA HIS A 368 22.49 18.51 15.93
C HIS A 368 21.03 18.79 16.33
N TYR A 369 20.18 17.76 16.34
CA TYR A 369 18.78 17.82 16.75
C TYR A 369 18.63 18.37 18.19
N TYR A 370 19.35 17.80 19.16
CA TYR A 370 19.33 18.27 20.54
C TYR A 370 19.82 19.72 20.67
N THR A 371 20.82 20.10 19.87
CA THR A 371 21.36 21.47 19.87
C THR A 371 20.32 22.46 19.34
N ARG A 372 19.62 22.10 18.26
CA ARG A 372 18.58 22.89 17.62
C ARG A 372 17.36 23.08 18.52
N ALA A 373 16.82 21.99 19.10
CA ALA A 373 15.68 22.06 20.01
C ALA A 373 15.98 22.97 21.23
N ALA A 374 17.19 22.90 21.78
CA ALA A 374 17.61 23.78 22.87
C ALA A 374 17.74 25.26 22.46
N GLU A 375 18.08 25.54 21.20
CA GLU A 375 18.15 26.90 20.65
C GLU A 375 16.77 27.46 20.32
N GLU A 376 15.86 26.66 19.77
CA GLU A 376 14.46 27.03 19.52
C GLU A 376 13.75 27.34 20.84
N LEU A 377 13.93 26.51 21.88
CA LEU A 377 13.39 26.77 23.22
C LEU A 377 13.92 28.09 23.81
N TYR A 378 15.20 28.39 23.60
CA TYR A 378 15.81 29.65 24.05
C TYR A 378 15.24 30.86 23.30
N CYS A 379 14.97 30.74 21.99
CA CYS A 379 14.34 31.78 21.20
C CYS A 379 12.91 32.07 21.66
N HIS A 380 12.10 31.04 21.94
CA HIS A 380 10.76 31.22 22.50
C HIS A 380 10.78 31.89 23.87
N VAL A 381 11.68 31.48 24.77
CA VAL A 381 11.83 32.12 26.09
C VAL A 381 12.32 33.57 25.98
N LEU A 382 13.15 33.88 24.99
CA LEU A 382 13.57 35.25 24.69
C LEU A 382 12.41 36.12 24.20
N GLU A 383 11.54 35.58 23.36
CA GLU A 383 10.34 36.26 22.87
C GLU A 383 9.31 36.47 23.99
N ASP A 384 9.07 35.47 24.82
CA ASP A 384 8.16 35.53 25.97
C ASP A 384 8.66 36.48 27.06
N ASN A 385 9.97 36.58 27.26
CA ASN A 385 10.54 37.57 28.18
C ASN A 385 10.31 39.03 27.72
N ARG A 386 10.02 39.27 26.43
CA ARG A 386 9.64 40.61 25.95
C ARG A 386 8.18 40.94 26.27
N SER A 387 7.32 39.94 26.44
CA SER A 387 5.88 40.11 26.69
C SER A 387 5.49 39.96 28.16
N LEU A 388 6.23 39.16 28.94
CA LEU A 388 5.91 38.82 30.34
C LEU A 388 7.00 39.33 31.33
N PRO A 389 6.68 40.31 32.20
CA PRO A 389 7.62 40.79 33.22
C PRO A 389 7.74 39.76 34.35
N GLY A 390 8.79 38.94 34.30
CA GLY A 390 9.07 37.91 35.31
C GLY A 390 10.03 36.80 34.84
N LEU A 391 10.25 36.68 33.53
CA LEU A 391 11.12 35.66 32.92
C LEU A 391 12.63 35.99 32.92
N GLY A 392 13.02 37.20 33.31
CA GLY A 392 14.43 37.63 33.31
C GLY A 392 15.40 36.72 34.07
N PRO A 393 15.08 36.22 35.28
CA PRO A 393 15.94 35.27 36.00
C PRO A 393 16.08 33.91 35.29
N ILE A 394 15.02 33.43 34.62
CA ILE A 394 15.03 32.17 33.86
C ILE A 394 15.89 32.33 32.62
N LEU A 395 15.71 33.44 31.88
CA LEU A 395 16.53 33.77 30.72
C LEU A 395 18.02 33.83 31.09
N THR A 396 18.36 34.51 32.19
CA THR A 396 19.75 34.61 32.67
C THR A 396 20.37 33.23 32.93
N ARG A 397 19.61 32.30 33.53
CA ARG A 397 20.08 30.92 33.77
C ARG A 397 20.24 30.14 32.46
N MET A 398 19.33 30.30 31.51
CA MET A 398 19.43 29.65 30.19
C MET A 398 20.61 30.19 29.37
N THR A 399 20.87 31.50 29.42
CA THR A 399 22.05 32.10 28.77
C THR A 399 23.34 31.57 29.38
N ALA A 400 23.45 31.50 30.71
CA ALA A 400 24.62 30.94 31.38
C ALA A 400 24.87 29.46 31.03
N LEU A 401 23.81 28.65 30.95
CA LEU A 401 23.91 27.25 30.51
C LEU A 401 24.34 27.13 29.04
N ARG A 402 23.85 28.02 28.18
CA ARG A 402 24.27 28.10 26.78
C ARG A 402 25.75 28.46 26.65
N ASP A 403 26.22 29.48 27.37
CA ASP A 403 27.61 29.90 27.35
C ASP A 403 28.55 28.79 27.86
N LEU A 404 28.15 28.09 28.93
CA LEU A 404 28.88 26.93 29.45
C LEU A 404 28.96 25.80 28.40
N ARG A 405 27.85 25.53 27.69
CA ARG A 405 27.79 24.53 26.61
C ARG A 405 28.72 24.90 25.46
N GLU A 406 28.68 26.16 25.02
CA GLU A 406 29.55 26.64 23.94
C GLU A 406 31.03 26.59 24.32
N GLU A 407 31.36 26.99 25.55
CA GLU A 407 32.74 26.93 26.05
C GLU A 407 33.23 25.47 26.13
N ALA A 408 32.43 24.56 26.72
CA ALA A 408 32.76 23.15 26.75
C ALA A 408 32.94 22.56 25.34
N ARG A 409 32.14 22.98 24.35
CA ARG A 409 32.27 22.55 22.96
C ARG A 409 33.57 23.06 22.32
N ARG A 410 33.97 24.30 22.62
CA ARG A 410 35.27 24.85 22.18
C ARG A 410 36.42 24.09 22.83
N THR A 411 36.31 23.73 24.11
CA THR A 411 37.33 22.92 24.80
C THR A 411 37.44 21.52 24.19
N LEU A 412 36.32 20.86 23.93
CA LEU A 412 36.29 19.52 23.33
C LEU A 412 36.84 19.50 21.90
N ALA A 413 36.51 20.51 21.08
CA ALA A 413 37.03 20.65 19.73
C ALA A 413 38.55 20.91 19.67
N ARG A 414 39.12 21.44 20.77
CA ARG A 414 40.56 21.63 20.95
C ARG A 414 41.25 20.44 21.62
N HIS A 415 40.51 19.38 21.96
CA HIS A 415 41.07 18.23 22.64
C HIS A 415 41.90 17.37 21.65
N PRO A 416 43.16 17.03 21.95
CA PRO A 416 44.08 16.34 21.03
C PRO A 416 43.56 15.01 20.47
N ALA A 417 42.65 14.35 21.18
CA ALA A 417 42.05 13.08 20.78
C ALA A 417 40.99 13.19 19.66
N VAL A 418 40.41 14.39 19.42
CA VAL A 418 39.34 14.61 18.42
C VAL A 418 39.90 14.97 17.03
N VAL A 419 41.19 15.32 16.94
CA VAL A 419 41.85 15.82 15.71
C VAL A 419 42.61 14.71 14.94
N LEU A 420 42.39 13.43 15.26
CA LEU A 420 43.09 12.34 14.57
C LEU A 420 42.28 11.80 13.38
N GLU A 421 42.42 12.46 12.24
CA GLU A 421 42.32 11.78 10.93
C GLU A 421 43.45 12.17 9.95
N CYS A 422 44.45 12.96 10.38
CA CYS A 422 45.66 13.21 9.58
C CYS A 422 46.87 13.15 10.51
N GLY A 423 47.48 11.97 10.62
CA GLY A 423 48.56 11.70 11.55
C GLY A 423 49.80 12.55 11.32
N VAL A 424 50.00 13.59 12.13
CA VAL A 424 51.28 14.00 12.75
C VAL A 424 50.91 14.85 13.99
N LEU A 425 51.41 14.48 15.18
CA LEU A 425 51.28 15.30 16.38
C LEU A 425 52.24 16.50 16.31
N SER A 426 51.70 17.72 16.36
CA SER A 426 52.49 18.92 16.63
C SER A 426 51.71 19.84 17.57
N THR A 427 52.32 20.19 18.71
CA THR A 427 51.82 21.19 19.67
C THR A 427 51.84 22.62 19.11
N MET A 428 52.32 22.81 17.88
CA MET A 428 52.40 24.09 17.17
C MET A 428 51.56 24.10 15.88
N ALA A 429 50.66 23.14 15.67
CA ALA A 429 49.78 23.15 14.51
C ALA A 429 48.83 24.37 14.57
N PRO A 430 48.80 25.25 13.55
CA PRO A 430 47.85 26.34 13.51
C PRO A 430 46.44 25.77 13.50
N ALA A 431 45.56 26.32 14.34
CA ALA A 431 44.17 25.91 14.43
C ALA A 431 43.55 25.82 13.03
N PRO A 432 42.81 24.75 12.69
CA PRO A 432 42.01 24.78 11.47
C PRO A 432 41.08 25.98 11.60
N SER A 433 41.17 26.87 10.63
CA SER A 433 40.34 28.06 10.51
C SER A 433 38.88 27.65 10.72
N PRO A 434 38.13 28.30 11.62
CA PRO A 434 36.73 27.98 11.80
C PRO A 434 36.00 28.55 10.58
N VAL A 435 35.88 27.77 9.51
CA VAL A 435 34.75 27.96 8.60
C VAL A 435 33.55 27.34 9.32
N LEU A 436 33.02 28.10 10.28
CA LEU A 436 31.67 27.89 10.76
C LEU A 436 30.73 28.17 9.57
N PRO A 437 29.69 27.36 9.34
CA PRO A 437 28.61 27.68 8.39
C PRO A 437 27.76 28.91 8.78
N SER A 438 28.25 29.80 9.64
CA SER A 438 27.55 31.01 10.07
C SER A 438 27.54 32.13 9.01
N ASP A 439 28.24 31.99 7.89
CA ASP A 439 28.30 33.01 6.84
C ASP A 439 27.19 32.93 5.76
N ILE A 440 26.21 32.02 5.88
CA ILE A 440 25.09 31.93 4.92
C ILE A 440 23.84 32.70 5.38
N CYS A 441 23.76 33.16 6.64
CA CYS A 441 22.67 34.04 7.08
C CYS A 441 23.06 35.54 7.05
N ARG A 442 23.52 36.04 5.90
CA ARG A 442 23.29 37.47 5.58
C ARG A 442 21.87 37.62 5.05
N CYS A 443 20.91 37.64 5.98
CA CYS A 443 19.65 38.33 5.72
C CYS A 443 20.00 39.78 5.38
N LYS A 444 19.70 40.18 4.14
CA LYS A 444 19.67 41.58 3.71
C LYS A 444 18.70 42.33 4.63
N TRP A 445 19.24 43.10 5.56
CA TRP A 445 18.59 44.28 6.11
C TRP A 445 19.30 45.49 5.52
N SER A 446 18.72 45.98 4.42
CA SER A 446 18.86 47.33 3.90
C SER A 446 17.52 47.74 3.35
#